data_AF-A0YVN9-F1
#
_entry.id   AF-A0YVN9-F1
#
_cell.length_a   1.000
_cell.length_b   1.000
_cell.length_c   1.000
_cell.angle_alpha   90.00
_cell.angle_beta   90.00
_cell.angle_gamma   90.00
#
_symmetry.space_group_name_H-M   'P 1'
#
loop_
_entity.id
_entity.type
_entity.pdbx_description
1 polymer ?
#
loop_
_entity_poly.entity_id
_entity_poly.type
_entity_poly.pdbx_seq_one_letter_code
_entity_poly.pdbx_strand_id
1 'polypeptide(L)'
;MTTQTLLFAKTTWTNYKPMDSRINHRHSSFEHQEKVSFFKNEVISNSAINNQIQDSNTFLNKPYPNLEIGLVRDEISSNKSWQQLFVLLLLAVSVTAGIYLVRYRLREPLATLSESEQTSQIEKTKFTGKIQPAKTFAIAANYPAVVEDVQVQIGDQVTAGQSLLVLKNIAAERELKQAQKEQKLRLQERKIARQQQQALRQQQKIAQQQQETALQQKDMALQEQQMAQQQQVLELEQKIKYFDENIAPLRTNAAEAEAELKMAQNQMQQVPLPQRQDSVERAQALYQRATSRYQRYKGLRQQGAISQDQLEQIEAEMKIAEADLESAKAVIVAAGRFAEVQTKQSQLERQLIVDQQQQELTEMKAKLELAQLQYQQLTEQRQMIQQQLAELREIQLPYESIETEQSGAEETEILESEIKTTEVIQATRSGVIVDLPVAIGNQIFAGTKVVDLAEMEHLNVEVPVSSRLINALYPGQQATVEIGGGRKTQEFAATVVRINPLPSEDLNHQVILQFKNEKNDLLVGQLATVYFSQEEN
;
A
#
# COMPACT_ATOMS: atom_id res chain seq x y z
N MET A 1 -53.99 -17.03 6.51
CA MET A 1 -54.41 -18.24 5.76
C MET A 1 -53.38 -18.43 4.64
N THR A 2 -52.17 -18.93 4.90
CA THR A 2 -51.75 -20.34 5.09
C THR A 2 -52.29 -21.32 4.05
N THR A 3 -51.42 -21.70 3.11
CA THR A 3 -51.29 -22.99 2.36
C THR A 3 -50.06 -22.81 1.47
N GLN A 4 -48.84 -23.28 1.76
CA GLN A 4 -48.31 -24.65 1.88
C GLN A 4 -48.63 -25.59 0.70
N THR A 5 -47.55 -26.13 0.09
CA THR A 5 -47.30 -27.56 -0.25
C THR A 5 -46.63 -27.69 -1.64
N LEU A 6 -45.29 -27.86 -1.71
CA LEU A 6 -44.49 -29.08 -2.07
C LEU A 6 -44.54 -29.45 -3.58
N LEU A 7 -43.58 -30.08 -4.27
CA LEU A 7 -42.55 -31.07 -3.92
C LEU A 7 -41.67 -31.30 -5.20
N PHE A 8 -40.34 -31.47 -5.07
CA PHE A 8 -39.39 -32.31 -5.87
C PHE A 8 -39.08 -31.96 -7.34
N ALA A 9 -37.99 -32.39 -7.99
CA ALA A 9 -36.60 -32.80 -7.70
C ALA A 9 -36.11 -33.47 -9.00
N LYS A 10 -34.94 -33.11 -9.57
CA LYS A 10 -33.91 -34.06 -10.07
C LYS A 10 -32.78 -33.41 -10.88
N THR A 11 -31.59 -33.81 -10.43
CA THR A 11 -30.24 -33.84 -10.96
C THR A 11 -30.10 -34.42 -12.37
N THR A 12 -29.16 -33.89 -13.17
CA THR A 12 -28.24 -34.67 -14.02
C THR A 12 -26.94 -33.91 -14.31
N TRP A 13 -25.82 -34.58 -14.04
CA TRP A 13 -24.46 -34.30 -14.52
C TRP A 13 -24.25 -34.89 -15.93
N THR A 14 -23.32 -34.34 -16.73
CA THR A 14 -22.21 -35.10 -17.36
C THR A 14 -21.25 -34.24 -18.22
N ASN A 15 -19.96 -34.33 -17.88
CA ASN A 15 -18.74 -34.48 -18.71
C ASN A 15 -18.47 -33.63 -19.96
N TYR A 16 -17.29 -33.00 -19.98
CA TYR A 16 -16.47 -32.83 -21.18
C TYR A 16 -14.99 -33.14 -20.92
N LYS A 17 -14.40 -33.86 -21.88
CA LYS A 17 -13.04 -34.42 -21.96
C LYS A 17 -12.15 -33.47 -22.79
N PRO A 18 -10.83 -33.55 -22.71
CA PRO A 18 -10.08 -33.62 -23.98
C PRO A 18 -8.97 -34.67 -24.01
N MET A 19 -8.60 -34.99 -25.26
CA MET A 19 -7.76 -36.09 -25.70
C MET A 19 -6.35 -35.61 -26.05
N ASP A 20 -5.42 -36.54 -25.98
CA ASP A 20 -3.96 -36.42 -25.95
C ASP A 20 -3.32 -36.74 -27.31
N SER A 21 -2.17 -36.14 -27.66
CA SER A 21 -1.24 -36.67 -28.68
C SER A 21 0.20 -36.11 -28.55
N ARG A 22 1.01 -36.84 -27.78
CA ARG A 22 2.45 -37.24 -27.90
C ARG A 22 3.35 -36.62 -29.01
N ILE A 23 4.61 -36.32 -28.65
CA ILE A 23 5.85 -37.11 -28.96
C ILE A 23 7.12 -36.48 -28.31
N ASN A 24 7.83 -37.27 -27.47
CA ASN A 24 9.28 -37.46 -27.19
C ASN A 24 10.27 -36.26 -27.05
N HIS A 25 11.36 -36.27 -26.26
CA HIS A 25 12.04 -37.19 -25.33
C HIS A 25 13.14 -36.37 -24.60
N ARG A 26 13.35 -36.55 -23.29
CA ARG A 26 14.62 -37.00 -22.64
C ARG A 26 14.68 -36.66 -21.14
N HIS A 27 14.95 -37.73 -20.38
CA HIS A 27 15.39 -37.92 -18.98
C HIS A 27 16.16 -36.75 -18.32
N SER A 28 16.08 -36.50 -17.01
CA SER A 28 16.04 -37.35 -15.78
C SER A 28 15.41 -36.56 -14.60
N SER A 29 14.43 -36.97 -13.76
CA SER A 29 14.25 -38.15 -12.86
C SER A 29 15.37 -38.25 -11.79
N PHE A 30 15.20 -38.17 -10.45
CA PHE A 30 14.10 -38.39 -9.47
C PHE A 30 14.41 -37.57 -8.18
N GLU A 31 13.47 -36.83 -7.54
CA GLU A 31 12.53 -37.21 -6.45
C GLU A 31 13.11 -38.15 -5.36
N HIS A 32 13.29 -37.68 -4.11
CA HIS A 32 12.33 -37.59 -3.00
C HIS A 32 11.84 -38.92 -2.40
N GLN A 33 12.17 -39.05 -1.11
CA GLN A 33 11.37 -39.54 0.01
C GLN A 33 11.20 -41.04 0.32
N GLU A 34 11.42 -41.26 1.63
CA GLU A 34 10.68 -42.11 2.56
C GLU A 34 10.91 -43.64 2.63
N LYS A 35 11.46 -44.00 3.80
CA LYS A 35 10.92 -44.92 4.81
C LYS A 35 11.11 -46.45 4.68
N VAL A 36 11.71 -46.96 5.77
CA VAL A 36 11.30 -48.12 6.60
C VAL A 36 11.97 -49.49 6.33
N SER A 37 13.05 -49.69 7.09
CA SER A 37 13.41 -50.80 8.00
C SER A 37 13.46 -52.28 7.57
N PHE A 38 14.62 -52.90 7.84
CA PHE A 38 14.80 -54.29 8.33
C PHE A 38 15.99 -54.30 9.31
N PHE A 39 15.76 -54.40 10.63
CA PHE A 39 15.91 -55.58 11.52
C PHE A 39 17.30 -56.25 11.60
N LYS A 40 18.01 -56.09 12.74
CA LYS A 40 18.11 -57.03 13.90
C LYS A 40 19.28 -56.55 14.83
N ASN A 41 18.99 -55.91 15.97
CA ASN A 41 18.89 -56.44 17.35
C ASN A 41 20.10 -57.32 17.75
N GLU A 42 20.85 -57.01 18.81
CA GLU A 42 20.43 -57.00 20.23
C GLU A 42 21.31 -56.02 21.07
N VAL A 43 20.74 -55.06 21.84
CA VAL A 43 20.12 -55.19 23.18
C VAL A 43 21.21 -55.21 24.27
N ILE A 44 21.21 -54.45 25.38
CA ILE A 44 20.28 -53.62 26.19
C ILE A 44 21.17 -53.18 27.39
N SER A 45 20.98 -52.12 28.19
CA SER A 45 20.02 -51.03 28.29
C SER A 45 20.32 -50.21 29.56
N ASN A 46 19.86 -48.95 29.55
CA ASN A 46 19.09 -48.26 30.60
C ASN A 46 19.65 -48.10 32.01
N SER A 47 19.73 -46.85 32.49
CA SER A 47 18.62 -46.08 33.11
C SER A 47 19.23 -44.80 33.73
N ALA A 48 18.95 -43.58 33.29
CA ALA A 48 17.72 -42.80 33.49
C ALA A 48 17.51 -42.30 34.94
N ILE A 49 17.51 -40.96 35.06
CA ILE A 49 16.65 -40.10 35.92
C ILE A 49 17.27 -39.41 37.17
N ASN A 50 17.28 -38.07 37.03
CA ASN A 50 17.02 -36.96 37.96
C ASN A 50 17.89 -36.60 39.17
N ASN A 51 18.33 -35.33 39.08
CA ASN A 51 18.12 -34.20 39.98
C ASN A 51 18.64 -34.20 41.43
N GLN A 52 19.50 -33.18 41.61
CA GLN A 52 19.42 -32.09 42.58
C GLN A 52 20.11 -32.20 43.96
N ILE A 53 21.02 -31.23 44.11
CA ILE A 53 21.21 -30.30 45.25
C ILE A 53 22.38 -30.59 46.20
N GLN A 54 23.31 -29.62 46.15
CA GLN A 54 24.16 -29.01 47.18
C GLN A 54 25.23 -29.83 47.91
N ASP A 55 26.50 -29.44 47.71
CA ASP A 55 27.29 -28.56 48.60
C ASP A 55 28.79 -28.86 48.38
N SER A 56 29.55 -27.89 47.89
CA SER A 56 30.44 -27.00 48.65
C SER A 56 31.78 -27.63 49.04
N ASN A 57 32.84 -26.83 48.85
CA ASN A 57 34.19 -26.99 49.41
C ASN A 57 35.05 -28.09 48.74
N THR A 58 36.32 -27.91 48.38
CA THR A 58 37.29 -26.86 48.70
C THR A 58 38.63 -27.19 48.03
N PHE A 59 39.45 -26.15 47.88
CA PHE A 59 40.91 -26.16 47.98
C PHE A 59 41.75 -26.99 47.00
N LEU A 60 42.38 -26.23 46.08
CA LEU A 60 43.84 -26.06 46.04
C LEU A 60 44.69 -27.25 46.55
N ASN A 61 45.32 -27.97 45.63
CA ASN A 61 46.79 -27.95 45.62
C ASN A 61 47.40 -28.47 44.31
N LYS A 62 48.38 -27.70 43.83
CA LYS A 62 49.35 -28.08 42.79
C LYS A 62 50.27 -29.18 43.34
N PRO A 63 50.82 -30.07 42.50
CA PRO A 63 51.91 -30.94 42.91
C PRO A 63 53.25 -30.17 42.94
N TYR A 64 53.99 -30.30 44.04
CA TYR A 64 55.43 -30.06 44.11
C TYR A 64 56.20 -31.32 43.62
N PRO A 65 57.47 -31.18 43.21
CA PRO A 65 58.21 -32.23 42.51
C PRO A 65 58.78 -33.32 43.43
N ASN A 66 59.10 -34.43 42.78
CA ASN A 66 59.64 -35.69 43.28
C ASN A 66 60.79 -35.54 44.31
N LEU A 67 60.63 -36.18 45.47
CA LEU A 67 61.73 -36.63 46.33
C LEU A 67 61.72 -38.17 46.32
N GLU A 68 62.51 -38.79 45.43
CA GLU A 68 62.91 -40.19 45.59
C GLU A 68 64.00 -40.25 46.66
N ILE A 69 63.60 -40.63 47.87
CA ILE A 69 64.53 -41.05 48.92
C ILE A 69 64.67 -42.56 48.77
N GLY A 70 65.82 -43.01 48.26
CA GLY A 70 66.17 -44.42 48.19
C GLY A 70 66.33 -45.02 49.57
N LEU A 71 65.63 -46.12 49.83
CA LEU A 71 65.94 -47.06 50.91
C LEU A 71 65.83 -48.49 50.38
N VAL A 72 67.01 -49.03 50.07
CA VAL A 72 67.49 -50.40 50.23
C VAL A 72 66.40 -51.46 50.51
N ARG A 73 66.18 -52.35 49.54
CA ARG A 73 65.58 -53.66 49.77
C ARG A 73 66.62 -54.58 50.41
N ASP A 74 66.52 -54.78 51.72
CA ASP A 74 67.08 -55.97 52.35
C ASP A 74 66.03 -57.09 52.33
N GLU A 75 66.44 -58.26 51.82
CA GLU A 75 65.70 -59.50 51.84
C GLU A 75 65.36 -59.92 53.27
N ILE A 76 64.06 -60.08 53.57
CA ILE A 76 63.63 -60.81 54.76
C ILE A 76 63.06 -62.14 54.31
N SER A 77 63.94 -63.14 54.24
CA SER A 77 63.56 -64.53 54.34
C SER A 77 63.09 -64.82 55.77
N SER A 78 61.84 -65.24 55.95
CA SER A 78 61.35 -65.70 57.24
C SER A 78 60.16 -66.63 57.03
N ASN A 79 60.47 -67.91 56.86
CA ASN A 79 59.53 -69.02 56.94
C ASN A 79 59.00 -69.10 58.39
N LYS A 80 57.98 -68.31 58.71
CA LYS A 80 57.40 -68.20 60.05
C LYS A 80 56.03 -68.84 60.05
N SER A 81 55.86 -69.93 60.81
CA SER A 81 54.59 -70.65 60.91
C SER A 81 53.46 -69.71 61.30
N TRP A 82 52.26 -69.88 60.73
CA TRP A 82 51.10 -68.99 60.93
C TRP A 82 50.77 -68.73 62.42
N GLN A 83 51.12 -69.66 63.30
CA GLN A 83 51.02 -69.50 64.76
C GLN A 83 51.85 -68.33 65.31
N GLN A 84 53.05 -68.07 64.77
CA GLN A 84 53.91 -66.96 65.21
C GLN A 84 53.39 -65.60 64.72
N LEU A 85 52.72 -65.54 63.57
CA LEU A 85 52.04 -64.32 63.09
C LEU A 85 50.82 -63.98 63.95
N PHE A 86 50.08 -65.00 64.43
CA PHE A 86 48.91 -64.78 65.28
C PHE A 86 49.28 -64.20 66.65
N VAL A 87 50.39 -64.66 67.23
CA VAL A 87 50.91 -64.13 68.51
C VAL A 87 51.39 -62.68 68.36
N LEU A 88 52.07 -62.36 67.25
CA LEU A 88 52.50 -60.98 66.97
C LEU A 88 51.30 -60.03 66.78
N LEU A 89 50.23 -60.49 66.13
CA LEU A 89 49.02 -59.70 65.94
C LEU A 89 48.30 -59.41 67.27
N LEU A 90 48.17 -60.41 68.15
CA LEU A 90 47.61 -60.22 69.49
C LEU A 90 48.43 -59.23 70.32
N LEU A 91 49.76 -59.30 70.23
CA LEU A 91 50.66 -58.40 70.95
C LEU A 91 50.56 -56.97 70.39
N ALA A 92 50.46 -56.80 69.07
CA ALA A 92 50.25 -55.50 68.44
C ALA A 92 48.91 -54.87 68.84
N VAL A 93 47.81 -55.63 68.86
CA VAL A 93 46.49 -55.15 69.29
C VAL A 93 46.51 -54.73 70.77
N SER A 94 47.15 -55.52 71.64
CA SER A 94 47.28 -55.18 73.06
C SER A 94 48.12 -53.92 73.30
N VAL A 95 49.22 -53.74 72.57
CA VAL A 95 50.06 -52.54 72.67
C VAL A 95 49.29 -51.32 72.16
N THR A 96 48.56 -51.46 71.05
CA THR A 96 47.75 -50.37 70.49
C THR A 96 46.61 -49.98 71.42
N ALA A 97 45.93 -50.96 72.03
CA ALA A 97 44.90 -50.74 73.05
C ALA A 97 45.49 -50.10 74.31
N GLY A 98 46.67 -50.54 74.77
CA GLY A 98 47.38 -49.94 75.89
C GLY A 98 47.76 -48.48 75.63
N ILE A 99 48.34 -48.18 74.46
CA ILE A 99 48.66 -46.82 74.04
C ILE A 99 47.38 -45.97 73.97
N TYR A 100 46.30 -46.51 73.41
CA TYR A 100 45.02 -45.80 73.30
C TYR A 100 44.43 -45.47 74.68
N LEU A 101 44.50 -46.41 75.62
CA LEU A 101 43.95 -46.24 76.97
C LEU A 101 44.80 -45.28 77.82
N VAL A 102 46.13 -45.33 77.66
CA VAL A 102 47.05 -44.34 78.26
C VAL A 102 46.81 -42.95 77.66
N ARG A 103 46.62 -42.85 76.35
CA ARG A 103 46.24 -41.57 75.69
C ARG A 103 44.90 -41.05 76.18
N TYR A 104 43.93 -41.93 76.44
CA TYR A 104 42.62 -41.54 76.94
C TYR A 104 42.71 -40.99 78.38
N ARG A 105 43.59 -41.56 79.20
CA ARG A 105 43.76 -41.13 80.61
C ARG A 105 44.61 -39.87 80.81
N LEU A 106 45.41 -39.48 79.82
CA LEU A 106 46.35 -38.34 79.89
C LEU A 106 45.90 -37.09 79.13
N ARG A 107 44.64 -37.01 78.68
CA ARG A 107 44.07 -35.75 78.15
C ARG A 107 43.62 -34.87 79.31
N GLU A 108 44.53 -34.06 79.83
CA GLU A 108 44.14 -32.91 80.65
C GLU A 108 43.38 -31.91 79.75
N PRO A 109 42.18 -31.43 80.15
CA PRO A 109 41.57 -30.28 79.49
C PRO A 109 42.48 -29.06 79.67
N LEU A 110 42.72 -28.32 78.58
CA LEU A 110 43.44 -27.05 78.65
C LEU A 110 42.78 -26.17 79.72
N ALA A 111 43.58 -25.64 80.65
CA ALA A 111 43.10 -24.79 81.73
C ALA A 111 42.25 -23.66 81.15
N THR A 112 40.97 -23.63 81.53
CA THR A 112 40.08 -22.49 81.24
C THR A 112 40.55 -21.35 82.12
N LEU A 113 41.16 -20.33 81.52
CA LEU A 113 41.49 -19.10 82.23
C LEU A 113 40.21 -18.54 82.87
N SER A 114 40.29 -18.13 84.13
CA SER A 114 39.19 -17.45 84.82
C SER A 114 38.83 -16.16 84.06
N GLU A 115 37.58 -15.72 84.15
CA GLU A 115 37.10 -14.48 83.48
C GLU A 115 37.99 -13.28 83.81
N SER A 116 38.46 -13.16 85.06
CA SER A 116 39.41 -12.12 85.49
C SER A 116 40.81 -12.23 84.86
N GLU A 117 41.28 -13.45 84.56
CA GLU A 117 42.58 -13.70 83.92
C GLU A 117 42.53 -13.38 82.42
N GLN A 118 41.40 -13.64 81.76
CA GLN A 118 41.20 -13.28 80.35
C GLN A 118 41.19 -11.76 80.16
N THR A 119 40.46 -11.01 80.98
CA THR A 119 40.35 -9.55 80.89
C THR A 119 41.69 -8.84 81.15
N SER A 120 42.50 -9.34 82.09
CA SER A 120 43.84 -8.79 82.37
C SER A 120 44.89 -9.16 81.31
N GLN A 121 44.71 -10.29 80.62
CA GLN A 121 45.59 -10.71 79.53
C GLN A 121 45.29 -9.95 78.24
N ILE A 122 44.03 -9.63 77.96
CA ILE A 122 43.62 -8.81 76.80
C ILE A 122 44.24 -7.40 76.86
N GLU A 123 44.25 -6.77 78.03
CA GLU A 123 44.80 -5.43 78.25
C GLU A 123 46.30 -5.33 77.90
N LYS A 124 47.06 -6.42 78.13
CA LYS A 124 48.51 -6.48 77.90
C LYS A 124 48.87 -7.06 76.53
N THR A 125 47.89 -7.59 75.80
CA THR A 125 48.13 -8.25 74.52
C THR A 125 47.97 -7.25 73.39
N LYS A 126 49.04 -7.07 72.61
CA LYS A 126 49.00 -6.29 71.38
C LYS A 126 48.41 -7.15 70.28
N PHE A 127 47.32 -6.70 69.68
CA PHE A 127 46.75 -7.37 68.52
C PHE A 127 47.11 -6.60 67.25
N THR A 128 47.43 -7.30 66.18
CA THR A 128 47.70 -6.66 64.88
C THR A 128 46.58 -7.02 63.92
N GLY A 129 45.92 -6.01 63.38
CA GLY A 129 44.86 -6.16 62.39
C GLY A 129 45.16 -5.41 61.11
N LYS A 130 44.36 -5.68 60.08
CA LYS A 130 44.42 -4.99 58.78
C LYS A 130 43.28 -3.98 58.68
N ILE A 131 43.60 -2.79 58.16
CA ILE A 131 42.61 -1.74 57.91
C ILE A 131 41.86 -2.04 56.60
N GLN A 132 40.54 -1.96 56.66
CA GLN A 132 39.63 -2.10 55.54
C GLN A 132 38.62 -0.94 55.53
N PRO A 133 38.07 -0.57 54.37
CA PRO A 133 37.01 0.42 54.31
C PRO A 133 35.76 -0.11 55.00
N ALA A 134 35.00 0.77 55.67
CA ALA A 134 33.80 0.33 56.37
C ALA A 134 32.73 -0.22 55.42
N LYS A 135 32.64 0.34 54.20
CA LYS A 135 31.73 -0.08 53.15
C LYS A 135 32.39 0.04 51.79
N THR A 136 32.08 -0.92 50.91
CA THR A 136 32.46 -0.91 49.50
C THR A 136 31.19 -1.01 48.63
N PHE A 137 31.21 -0.33 47.50
CA PHE A 137 30.13 -0.28 46.52
C PHE A 137 30.69 -0.62 45.15
N ALA A 138 30.21 -1.72 44.59
CA ALA A 138 30.53 -2.12 43.24
C ALA A 138 29.53 -1.48 42.27
N ILE A 139 30.04 -0.75 41.29
CA ILE A 139 29.27 -0.26 40.15
C ILE A 139 29.47 -1.25 39.02
N ALA A 140 28.37 -1.76 38.46
CA ALA A 140 28.37 -2.69 37.35
C ALA A 140 27.70 -2.05 36.12
N ALA A 141 28.08 -2.53 34.93
CA ALA A 141 27.43 -2.12 33.70
C ALA A 141 25.99 -2.67 33.62
N ASN A 142 25.04 -1.85 33.18
CA ASN A 142 23.63 -2.26 33.05
C ASN A 142 23.33 -2.95 31.71
N TYR A 143 24.17 -2.78 30.71
CA TYR A 143 24.05 -3.39 29.40
C TYR A 143 25.42 -3.70 28.78
N PRO A 144 25.50 -4.59 27.77
CA PRO A 144 26.74 -4.85 27.07
C PRO A 144 27.24 -3.61 26.30
N ALA A 145 28.48 -3.19 26.57
CA ALA A 145 29.05 -1.96 26.02
C ALA A 145 30.55 -2.09 25.80
N VAL A 146 31.14 -1.12 25.10
CA VAL A 146 32.58 -0.93 25.04
C VAL A 146 32.95 0.31 25.85
N VAL A 147 33.99 0.20 26.65
CA VAL A 147 34.54 1.35 27.41
C VAL A 147 35.18 2.32 26.41
N GLU A 148 34.58 3.49 26.25
CA GLU A 148 35.03 4.52 25.31
C GLU A 148 36.05 5.45 25.97
N ASP A 149 35.79 5.84 27.21
CA ASP A 149 36.65 6.75 27.97
C ASP A 149 36.61 6.40 29.46
N VAL A 150 37.73 6.57 30.15
CA VAL A 150 37.88 6.35 31.59
C VAL A 150 38.46 7.61 32.20
N GLN A 151 37.64 8.30 32.99
CA GLN A 151 37.90 9.67 33.46
C GLN A 151 38.53 9.72 34.86
N VAL A 152 38.75 8.56 35.47
CA VAL A 152 39.21 8.42 36.86
C VAL A 152 40.26 7.33 36.99
N GLN A 153 41.07 7.42 38.04
CA GLN A 153 42.15 6.48 38.35
C GLN A 153 41.99 5.89 39.76
N ILE A 154 42.63 4.75 40.00
CA ILE A 154 42.64 4.11 41.32
C ILE A 154 43.29 5.07 42.34
N GLY A 155 42.60 5.32 43.45
CA GLY A 155 43.01 6.27 44.48
C GLY A 155 42.36 7.65 44.38
N ASP A 156 41.68 7.97 43.27
CA ASP A 156 40.98 9.25 43.13
C ASP A 156 39.77 9.34 44.08
N GLN A 157 39.57 10.51 44.67
CA GLN A 157 38.36 10.87 45.42
C GLN A 157 37.28 11.34 44.45
N VAL A 158 36.10 10.73 44.55
CA VAL A 158 34.94 11.07 43.72
C VAL A 158 33.75 11.51 44.56
N THR A 159 32.96 12.43 44.04
CA THR A 159 31.69 12.85 44.65
C THR A 159 30.51 12.11 44.02
N ALA A 160 29.41 11.98 44.76
CA ALA A 160 28.17 11.42 44.19
C ALA A 160 27.73 12.19 42.94
N GLY A 161 27.48 11.47 41.85
CA GLY A 161 27.13 12.02 40.54
C GLY A 161 28.31 12.34 39.63
N GLN A 162 29.56 12.24 40.11
CA GLN A 162 30.74 12.46 39.28
C GLN A 162 30.85 11.37 38.19
N SER A 163 31.11 11.78 36.96
CA SER A 163 31.37 10.89 35.83
C SER A 163 32.65 10.09 36.06
N LEU A 164 32.56 8.77 35.90
CA LEU A 164 33.68 7.85 36.10
C LEU A 164 34.21 7.34 34.76
N LEU A 165 33.31 6.86 33.90
CA LEU A 165 33.65 6.30 32.61
C LEU A 165 32.48 6.41 31.63
N VAL A 166 32.79 6.42 30.35
CA VAL A 166 31.82 6.52 29.26
C VAL A 166 31.71 5.17 28.56
N LEU A 167 30.49 4.66 28.46
CA LEU A 167 30.16 3.41 27.80
C LEU A 167 29.48 3.67 26.47
N LYS A 168 30.01 3.05 25.43
CA LYS A 168 29.43 3.07 24.08
C LYS A 168 28.70 1.78 23.78
N ASN A 169 27.41 1.89 23.46
CA ASN A 169 26.59 0.76 23.06
C ASN A 169 26.63 0.57 21.55
N ILE A 170 27.51 -0.33 21.09
CA ILE A 170 27.68 -0.64 19.66
C ILE A 170 26.42 -1.34 19.07
N ALA A 171 25.63 -2.04 19.89
CA ALA A 171 24.39 -2.67 19.42
C ALA A 171 23.30 -1.60 19.17
N ALA A 172 23.10 -0.70 20.12
CA ALA A 172 22.16 0.42 20.00
C ALA A 172 22.50 1.36 18.83
N GLU A 173 23.79 1.65 18.59
CA GLU A 173 24.20 2.50 17.46
C GLU A 173 23.91 1.83 16.10
N ARG A 174 24.02 0.50 16.02
CA ARG A 174 23.65 -0.26 14.82
C ARG A 174 22.15 -0.26 14.59
N GLU A 175 21.37 -0.43 15.65
CA GLU A 175 19.91 -0.39 15.61
C GLU A 175 19.40 0.99 15.18
N LEU A 176 19.93 2.07 15.76
CA LEU A 176 19.61 3.45 15.36
C LEU A 176 19.90 3.69 13.88
N LYS A 177 21.07 3.26 13.38
CA LYS A 177 21.42 3.39 11.96
C LYS A 177 20.47 2.60 11.04
N GLN A 178 20.04 1.41 11.46
CA GLN A 178 19.07 0.61 10.70
C GLN A 178 17.69 1.25 10.70
N ALA A 179 17.21 1.70 11.86
CA ALA A 179 15.93 2.41 12.00
C ALA A 179 15.91 3.70 11.18
N GLN A 180 16.98 4.50 11.22
CA GLN A 180 17.14 5.69 10.39
C GLN A 180 17.15 5.37 8.89
N LYS A 181 17.82 4.28 8.48
CA LYS A 181 17.84 3.83 7.09
C LYS A 181 16.44 3.40 6.64
N GLU A 182 15.72 2.65 7.47
CA GLU A 182 14.36 2.22 7.18
C GLU A 182 13.40 3.41 7.11
N GLN A 183 13.48 4.36 8.04
CA GLN A 183 12.69 5.58 8.01
C GLN A 183 12.97 6.40 6.73
N LYS A 184 14.25 6.55 6.35
CA LYS A 184 14.63 7.21 5.09
C LYS A 184 14.01 6.51 3.88
N LEU A 185 14.03 5.17 3.85
CA LEU A 185 13.41 4.39 2.79
C LEU A 185 11.89 4.61 2.76
N ARG A 186 11.21 4.50 3.90
CA ARG A 186 9.76 4.74 4.03
C ARG A 186 9.38 6.16 3.57
N LEU A 187 10.16 7.17 3.95
CA LEU A 187 9.94 8.55 3.50
C LEU A 187 10.16 8.70 1.99
N GLN A 188 11.16 8.01 1.43
CA GLN A 188 11.40 8.01 -0.02
C GLN A 188 10.26 7.32 -0.77
N GLU A 189 9.79 6.16 -0.31
CA GLU A 189 8.63 5.46 -0.88
C GLU A 189 7.37 6.31 -0.81
N ARG A 190 7.11 6.98 0.33
CA ARG A 190 5.96 7.89 0.49
C ARG A 190 6.04 9.10 -0.44
N LYS A 191 7.24 9.66 -0.65
CA LYS A 191 7.47 10.73 -1.64
C LYS A 191 7.18 10.26 -3.06
N ILE A 192 7.67 9.08 -3.44
CA ILE A 192 7.42 8.48 -4.77
C ILE A 192 5.93 8.20 -4.94
N ALA A 193 5.26 7.63 -3.95
CA ALA A 193 3.82 7.36 -3.99
C ALA A 193 3.01 8.66 -4.16
N ARG A 194 3.36 9.74 -3.44
CA ARG A 194 2.75 11.06 -3.62
C ARG A 194 2.99 11.61 -5.02
N GLN A 195 4.22 11.52 -5.54
CA GLN A 195 4.55 11.96 -6.89
C GLN A 195 3.77 11.17 -7.96
N GLN A 196 3.68 9.85 -7.84
CA GLN A 196 2.88 9.00 -8.73
C GLN A 196 1.39 9.36 -8.67
N GLN A 197 0.85 9.57 -7.47
CA GLN A 197 -0.55 9.98 -7.28
C GLN A 197 -0.82 11.37 -7.88
N GLN A 198 0.10 12.32 -7.73
CA GLN A 198 0.03 13.64 -8.37
C GLN A 198 0.08 13.53 -9.89
N ALA A 199 0.97 12.71 -10.44
CA ALA A 199 1.07 12.48 -11.88
C ALA A 199 -0.21 11.84 -12.46
N LEU A 200 -0.79 10.85 -11.77
CA LEU A 200 -2.06 10.23 -12.16
C LEU A 200 -3.21 11.25 -12.13
N ARG A 201 -3.27 12.10 -11.11
CA ARG A 201 -4.26 13.20 -11.04
C ARG A 201 -4.08 14.19 -12.18
N GLN A 202 -2.85 14.60 -12.48
CA GLN A 202 -2.54 15.48 -13.62
C GLN A 202 -2.95 14.82 -14.95
N GLN A 203 -2.65 13.53 -15.13
CA GLN A 203 -3.05 12.78 -16.32
C GLN A 203 -4.58 12.70 -16.46
N GLN A 204 -5.31 12.47 -15.36
CA GLN A 204 -6.78 12.50 -15.35
C GLN A 204 -7.33 13.88 -15.72
N LYS A 205 -6.77 14.96 -15.16
CA LYS A 205 -7.14 16.34 -15.53
C LYS A 205 -6.92 16.61 -17.01
N ILE A 206 -5.77 16.21 -17.56
CA ILE A 206 -5.46 16.37 -18.99
C ILE A 206 -6.44 15.55 -19.84
N ALA A 207 -6.73 14.30 -19.48
CA ALA A 207 -7.68 13.45 -20.22
C ALA A 207 -9.10 14.04 -20.21
N GLN A 208 -9.57 14.55 -19.06
CA GLN A 208 -10.85 15.25 -18.96
C GLN A 208 -10.88 16.53 -19.81
N GLN A 209 -9.82 17.34 -19.77
CA GLN A 209 -9.70 18.54 -20.59
C GLN A 209 -9.66 18.22 -22.09
N GLN A 210 -8.99 17.13 -22.49
CA GLN A 210 -8.99 16.64 -23.87
C GLN A 210 -10.39 16.19 -24.30
N GLN A 211 -11.13 15.50 -23.43
CA GLN A 211 -12.51 15.10 -23.70
C GLN A 211 -13.45 16.32 -23.84
N GLU A 212 -13.32 17.32 -22.96
CA GLU A 212 -14.10 18.56 -23.05
C GLU A 212 -13.80 19.30 -24.35
N THR A 213 -12.53 19.48 -24.70
CA THR A 213 -12.15 20.17 -25.95
C THR A 213 -12.61 19.41 -27.20
N ALA A 214 -12.57 18.08 -27.21
CA ALA A 214 -13.10 17.26 -28.30
C ALA A 214 -14.62 17.44 -28.47
N LEU A 215 -15.38 17.49 -27.37
CA LEU A 215 -16.83 17.74 -27.41
C LEU A 215 -17.14 19.18 -27.82
N GLN A 216 -16.37 20.18 -27.39
CA GLN A 216 -16.49 21.56 -27.85
C GLN A 216 -16.24 21.70 -29.35
N GLN A 217 -15.19 21.06 -29.88
CA GLN A 217 -14.93 21.02 -31.32
C GLN A 217 -16.08 20.36 -32.09
N LYS A 218 -16.65 19.28 -31.53
CA LYS A 218 -17.81 18.61 -32.12
C LYS A 218 -19.06 19.51 -32.12
N ASP A 219 -19.34 20.24 -31.03
CA ASP A 219 -20.44 21.21 -31.00
C ASP A 219 -20.23 22.33 -32.02
N MET A 220 -19.01 22.86 -32.14
CA MET A 220 -18.67 23.90 -33.11
C MET A 220 -18.85 23.41 -34.56
N ALA A 221 -18.42 22.19 -34.88
CA ALA A 221 -18.61 21.60 -36.20
C ALA A 221 -20.10 21.38 -36.53
N LEU A 222 -20.89 20.91 -35.56
CA LEU A 222 -22.33 20.78 -35.72
C LEU A 222 -23.02 22.14 -35.82
N GLN A 223 -22.53 23.17 -35.11
CA GLN A 223 -23.04 24.53 -35.22
C GLN A 223 -22.80 25.09 -36.63
N GLU A 224 -21.61 24.88 -37.20
CA GLU A 224 -21.31 25.28 -38.57
C GLU A 224 -22.23 24.57 -39.58
N GLN A 225 -22.41 23.25 -39.44
CA GLN A 225 -23.35 22.48 -40.25
C GLN A 225 -24.79 22.98 -40.09
N GLN A 226 -25.22 23.27 -38.87
CA GLN A 226 -26.54 23.80 -38.57
C GLN A 226 -26.76 25.16 -39.23
N MET A 227 -25.77 26.06 -39.18
CA MET A 227 -25.84 27.38 -39.83
C MET A 227 -25.91 27.25 -41.35
N ALA A 228 -25.10 26.38 -41.95
CA ALA A 228 -25.17 26.10 -43.39
C ALA A 228 -26.53 25.54 -43.80
N GLN A 229 -27.08 24.62 -43.00
CA GLN A 229 -28.41 24.04 -43.23
C GLN A 229 -29.51 25.10 -43.09
N GLN A 230 -29.42 25.98 -42.09
CA GLN A 230 -30.35 27.08 -41.89
C GLN A 230 -30.34 28.05 -43.08
N GLN A 231 -29.17 28.35 -43.64
CA GLN A 231 -29.06 29.16 -44.85
C GLN A 231 -29.76 28.50 -46.04
N GLN A 232 -29.61 27.18 -46.22
CA GLN A 232 -30.31 26.45 -47.28
C GLN A 232 -31.84 26.50 -47.11
N VAL A 233 -32.34 26.34 -45.87
CA VAL A 233 -33.76 26.48 -45.56
C VAL A 233 -34.26 27.87 -45.95
N LEU A 234 -33.56 28.93 -45.54
CA LEU A 234 -33.91 30.31 -45.88
C LEU A 234 -33.87 30.57 -47.40
N GLU A 235 -32.87 30.03 -48.10
CA GLU A 235 -32.77 30.17 -49.56
C GLU A 235 -33.93 29.48 -50.28
N LEU A 236 -34.29 28.27 -49.86
CA LEU A 236 -35.44 27.53 -50.40
C LEU A 236 -36.76 28.22 -50.09
N GLU A 237 -36.94 28.74 -48.87
CA GLU A 237 -38.13 29.52 -48.50
C GLU A 237 -38.28 30.77 -49.37
N GLN A 238 -37.19 31.50 -49.61
CA GLN A 238 -37.20 32.67 -50.48
C GLN A 238 -37.51 32.30 -51.93
N LYS A 239 -36.91 31.22 -52.46
CA LYS A 239 -37.19 30.72 -53.81
C LYS A 239 -38.65 30.29 -53.94
N ILE A 240 -39.18 29.51 -52.98
CA ILE A 240 -40.57 29.07 -52.98
C ILE A 240 -41.50 30.27 -52.91
N LYS A 241 -41.22 31.26 -52.05
CA LYS A 241 -42.01 32.49 -51.96
C LYS A 241 -42.01 33.24 -53.29
N TYR A 242 -40.84 33.41 -53.91
CA TYR A 242 -40.72 34.02 -55.23
C TYR A 242 -41.52 33.24 -56.28
N PHE A 243 -41.44 31.91 -56.30
CA PHE A 243 -42.19 31.08 -57.23
C PHE A 243 -43.71 31.15 -56.99
N ASP A 244 -44.17 31.08 -55.73
CA ASP A 244 -45.59 31.17 -55.38
C ASP A 244 -46.17 32.55 -55.76
N GLU A 245 -45.44 33.65 -55.54
CA GLU A 245 -45.83 35.01 -55.94
C GLU A 245 -45.91 35.19 -57.48
N ASN A 246 -45.06 34.51 -58.25
CA ASN A 246 -45.00 34.64 -59.71
C ASN A 246 -45.85 33.60 -60.48
N ILE A 247 -46.10 32.41 -59.92
CA ILE A 247 -46.97 31.38 -60.53
C ILE A 247 -48.45 31.75 -60.37
N ALA A 248 -48.85 32.34 -59.24
CA ALA A 248 -50.25 32.73 -58.99
C ALA A 248 -50.83 33.62 -60.11
N PRO A 249 -50.17 34.72 -60.55
CA PRO A 249 -50.67 35.55 -61.64
C PRO A 249 -50.62 34.83 -63.00
N LEU A 250 -49.68 33.91 -63.23
CA LEU A 250 -49.65 33.12 -64.46
C LEU A 250 -50.88 32.22 -64.59
N ARG A 251 -51.36 31.64 -63.49
CA ARG A 251 -52.61 30.86 -63.48
C ARG A 251 -53.83 31.72 -63.75
N THR A 252 -53.92 32.90 -63.13
CA THR A 252 -55.04 33.83 -63.38
C THR A 252 -55.02 34.33 -64.81
N ASN A 253 -53.85 34.73 -65.33
CA ASN A 253 -53.70 35.22 -66.70
C ASN A 253 -53.97 34.10 -67.72
N ALA A 254 -53.59 32.84 -67.44
CA ALA A 254 -53.92 31.71 -68.29
C ALA A 254 -55.42 31.42 -68.31
N ALA A 255 -56.11 31.54 -67.16
CA ALA A 255 -57.56 31.40 -67.06
C ALA A 255 -58.29 32.56 -67.78
N GLU A 256 -57.79 33.78 -67.67
CA GLU A 256 -58.30 34.97 -68.38
C GLU A 256 -58.11 34.82 -69.90
N ALA A 257 -56.92 34.44 -70.36
CA ALA A 257 -56.65 34.17 -71.77
C ALA A 257 -57.52 33.04 -72.33
N GLU A 258 -57.87 32.04 -71.50
CA GLU A 258 -58.82 30.99 -71.90
C GLU A 258 -60.26 31.54 -72.01
N ALA A 259 -60.67 32.39 -71.08
CA ALA A 259 -61.96 33.08 -71.15
C ALA A 259 -62.03 34.00 -72.39
N GLU A 260 -60.97 34.75 -72.69
CA GLU A 260 -60.85 35.56 -73.90
C GLU A 260 -60.85 34.72 -75.17
N LEU A 261 -60.14 33.59 -75.22
CA LEU A 261 -60.17 32.69 -76.37
C LEU A 261 -61.59 32.13 -76.59
N LYS A 262 -62.29 31.73 -75.52
CA LYS A 262 -63.69 31.29 -75.57
C LYS A 262 -64.62 32.42 -76.03
N MET A 263 -64.43 33.64 -75.53
CA MET A 263 -65.19 34.81 -75.96
C MET A 263 -64.93 35.17 -77.42
N ALA A 264 -63.67 35.19 -77.85
CA ALA A 264 -63.26 35.44 -79.24
C ALA A 264 -63.77 34.34 -80.17
N GLN A 265 -63.80 33.07 -79.74
CA GLN A 265 -64.45 31.98 -80.48
C GLN A 265 -65.96 32.19 -80.60
N ASN A 266 -66.64 32.50 -79.50
CA ASN A 266 -68.08 32.80 -79.52
C ASN A 266 -68.37 34.03 -80.40
N GLN A 267 -67.50 35.03 -80.39
CA GLN A 267 -67.59 36.20 -81.28
C GLN A 267 -67.27 35.84 -82.74
N MET A 268 -66.29 34.98 -83.03
CA MET A 268 -66.04 34.44 -84.38
C MET A 268 -67.19 33.58 -84.90
N GLN A 269 -67.94 32.93 -84.00
CA GLN A 269 -69.21 32.27 -84.33
C GLN A 269 -70.34 33.28 -84.58
N GLN A 270 -70.22 34.53 -84.09
CA GLN A 270 -71.14 35.65 -84.33
C GLN A 270 -70.71 36.60 -85.46
N VAL A 271 -69.44 36.57 -85.90
CA VAL A 271 -69.01 37.22 -87.14
C VAL A 271 -69.80 36.55 -88.26
N PRO A 272 -70.55 37.32 -89.08
CA PRO A 272 -71.52 36.74 -89.98
C PRO A 272 -70.88 35.60 -90.80
N LEU A 273 -71.49 34.42 -90.71
CA LEU A 273 -71.25 33.29 -91.60
C LEU A 273 -71.58 33.49 -93.10
N PRO A 274 -72.17 34.60 -93.64
CA PRO A 274 -72.56 34.71 -95.04
C PRO A 274 -71.46 34.23 -95.97
N GLN A 275 -70.23 34.78 -95.98
CA GLN A 275 -69.27 34.39 -97.02
C GLN A 275 -68.86 32.89 -97.06
N ARG A 276 -68.97 32.14 -95.95
CA ARG A 276 -68.66 30.69 -95.88
C ARG A 276 -69.91 29.80 -95.95
N GLN A 277 -71.04 30.22 -95.40
CA GLN A 277 -72.32 29.52 -95.58
C GLN A 277 -72.87 29.75 -96.99
N ASP A 278 -72.65 30.93 -97.58
CA ASP A 278 -73.00 31.30 -98.96
C ASP A 278 -72.30 30.38 -99.97
N SER A 279 -71.15 29.74 -99.66
CA SER A 279 -70.53 28.78 -100.59
C SER A 279 -71.28 27.44 -100.61
N VAL A 280 -71.69 26.92 -99.44
CA VAL A 280 -72.52 25.72 -99.34
C VAL A 280 -73.94 26.00 -99.84
N GLU A 281 -74.52 27.15 -99.48
CA GLU A 281 -75.85 27.57 -99.92
C GLU A 281 -75.89 27.79 -101.44
N ARG A 282 -74.86 28.43 -102.03
CA ARG A 282 -74.73 28.54 -103.49
C ARG A 282 -74.52 27.18 -104.16
N ALA A 283 -73.62 26.33 -103.64
CA ALA A 283 -73.40 25.00 -104.19
C ALA A 283 -74.66 24.12 -104.08
N GLN A 284 -75.43 24.28 -103.00
CA GLN A 284 -76.71 23.61 -102.79
C GLN A 284 -77.76 24.08 -103.79
N ALA A 285 -77.86 25.40 -104.02
CA ALA A 285 -78.75 25.96 -105.03
C ALA A 285 -78.36 25.50 -106.46
N LEU A 286 -77.07 25.42 -106.78
CA LEU A 286 -76.57 24.90 -108.06
C LEU A 286 -76.89 23.42 -108.25
N TYR A 287 -76.67 22.59 -107.22
CA TYR A 287 -77.04 21.18 -107.23
C TYR A 287 -78.55 20.98 -107.37
N GLN A 288 -79.38 21.73 -106.63
CA GLN A 288 -80.84 21.68 -106.75
C GLN A 288 -81.31 22.07 -108.16
N ARG A 289 -80.70 23.11 -108.75
CA ARG A 289 -80.98 23.53 -110.13
C ARG A 289 -80.60 22.44 -111.13
N ALA A 290 -79.42 21.84 -111.00
CA ALA A 290 -78.92 20.78 -111.87
C ALA A 290 -79.76 19.50 -111.74
N THR A 291 -80.15 19.13 -110.52
CA THR A 291 -81.04 17.99 -110.23
C THR A 291 -82.42 18.19 -110.87
N SER A 292 -83.02 19.37 -110.69
CA SER A 292 -84.31 19.70 -111.31
C SER A 292 -84.23 19.68 -112.84
N ARG A 293 -83.10 20.11 -113.42
CA ARG A 293 -82.85 20.05 -114.87
C ARG A 293 -82.73 18.59 -115.34
N TYR A 294 -81.95 17.76 -114.67
CA TYR A 294 -81.82 16.34 -114.98
C TYR A 294 -83.18 15.62 -114.92
N GLN A 295 -83.96 15.83 -113.87
CA GLN A 295 -85.31 15.23 -113.73
C GLN A 295 -86.24 15.62 -114.88
N ARG A 296 -86.28 16.90 -115.27
CA ARG A 296 -87.07 17.37 -116.42
C ARG A 296 -86.62 16.70 -117.72
N TYR A 297 -85.32 16.64 -117.97
CA TYR A 297 -84.77 16.08 -119.23
C TYR A 297 -84.87 14.55 -119.28
N LYS A 298 -84.81 13.86 -118.14
CA LYS A 298 -85.08 12.42 -118.03
C LYS A 298 -86.51 12.07 -118.46
N GLY A 299 -87.49 12.89 -118.08
CA GLY A 299 -88.88 12.75 -118.56
C GLY A 299 -89.01 13.00 -120.06
N LEU A 300 -88.35 14.04 -120.59
CA LEU A 300 -88.32 14.35 -122.03
C LEU A 300 -87.64 13.24 -122.86
N ARG A 301 -86.63 12.56 -122.31
CA ARG A 301 -86.00 11.38 -122.93
C ARG A 301 -86.96 10.20 -123.03
N GLN A 302 -87.73 9.92 -121.97
CA GLN A 302 -88.77 8.88 -122.00
C GLN A 302 -89.84 9.14 -123.06
N GLN A 303 -90.02 10.40 -123.45
CA GLN A 303 -90.92 10.85 -124.53
C GLN A 303 -90.23 10.93 -125.91
N GLY A 304 -88.94 10.56 -126.03
CA GLY A 304 -88.19 10.54 -127.29
C GLY A 304 -87.68 11.92 -127.78
N ALA A 305 -87.81 12.98 -126.98
CA ALA A 305 -87.59 14.36 -127.43
C ALA A 305 -86.12 14.86 -127.37
N ILE A 306 -85.19 14.08 -126.81
CA ILE A 306 -83.76 14.42 -126.68
C ILE A 306 -82.85 13.20 -126.93
N SER A 307 -81.58 13.42 -127.26
CA SER A 307 -80.59 12.34 -127.47
C SER A 307 -80.06 11.75 -126.16
N GLN A 308 -79.47 10.54 -126.22
CA GLN A 308 -78.83 9.89 -125.06
C GLN A 308 -77.64 10.70 -124.55
N ASP A 309 -76.80 11.15 -125.48
CA ASP A 309 -75.63 11.98 -125.23
C ASP A 309 -75.98 13.28 -124.49
N GLN A 310 -77.08 13.94 -124.87
CA GLN A 310 -77.58 15.15 -124.19
C GLN A 310 -78.03 14.88 -122.74
N LEU A 311 -78.65 13.72 -122.47
CA LEU A 311 -79.03 13.35 -121.11
C LEU A 311 -77.79 13.04 -120.25
N GLU A 312 -76.81 12.35 -120.82
CA GLU A 312 -75.53 12.02 -120.17
C GLU A 312 -74.73 13.30 -119.83
N GLN A 313 -74.74 14.31 -120.69
CA GLN A 313 -74.12 15.61 -120.42
C GLN A 313 -74.78 16.34 -119.22
N ILE A 314 -76.11 16.33 -119.13
CA ILE A 314 -76.85 16.94 -118.00
C ILE A 314 -76.66 16.13 -116.71
N GLU A 315 -76.57 14.79 -116.82
CA GLU A 315 -76.23 13.93 -115.68
C GLU A 315 -74.82 14.23 -115.16
N ALA A 316 -73.85 14.43 -116.05
CA ALA A 316 -72.50 14.85 -115.68
C ALA A 316 -72.48 16.23 -115.00
N GLU A 317 -73.23 17.22 -115.51
CA GLU A 317 -73.40 18.53 -114.86
C GLU A 317 -73.97 18.42 -113.44
N MET A 318 -74.97 17.55 -113.22
CA MET A 318 -75.54 17.30 -111.91
C MET A 318 -74.53 16.66 -110.96
N LYS A 319 -73.78 15.65 -111.43
CA LYS A 319 -72.73 14.98 -110.63
C LYS A 319 -71.59 15.93 -110.25
N ILE A 320 -71.22 16.84 -111.14
CA ILE A 320 -70.24 17.91 -110.84
C ILE A 320 -70.79 18.82 -109.73
N ALA A 321 -72.03 19.29 -109.86
CA ALA A 321 -72.66 20.13 -108.84
C ALA A 321 -72.84 19.41 -107.48
N GLU A 322 -73.03 18.08 -107.49
CA GLU A 322 -73.07 17.24 -106.28
C GLU A 322 -71.69 17.18 -105.61
N ALA A 323 -70.64 16.92 -106.39
CA ALA A 323 -69.27 16.90 -105.91
C ALA A 323 -68.83 18.28 -105.37
N ASP A 324 -69.25 19.37 -106.02
CA ASP A 324 -68.99 20.74 -105.58
C ASP A 324 -69.68 21.04 -104.23
N LEU A 325 -70.94 20.60 -104.06
CA LEU A 325 -71.66 20.72 -102.79
C LEU A 325 -70.99 19.91 -101.67
N GLU A 326 -70.60 18.68 -101.96
CA GLU A 326 -69.95 17.81 -100.97
C GLU A 326 -68.57 18.34 -100.58
N SER A 327 -67.80 18.84 -101.55
CA SER A 327 -66.54 19.53 -101.33
C SER A 327 -66.72 20.80 -100.47
N ALA A 328 -67.73 21.63 -100.77
CA ALA A 328 -68.04 22.82 -99.99
C ALA A 328 -68.42 22.50 -98.54
N LYS A 329 -69.20 21.44 -98.31
CA LYS A 329 -69.53 20.94 -96.96
C LYS A 329 -68.30 20.41 -96.22
N ALA A 330 -67.46 19.62 -96.90
CA ALA A 330 -66.24 19.06 -96.34
C ALA A 330 -65.26 20.15 -95.89
N VAL A 331 -65.15 21.26 -96.63
CA VAL A 331 -64.31 22.41 -96.26
C VAL A 331 -64.77 23.07 -94.96
N ILE A 332 -66.08 23.23 -94.73
CA ILE A 332 -66.60 23.80 -93.46
C ILE A 332 -66.31 22.86 -92.28
N VAL A 333 -66.57 21.55 -92.44
CA VAL A 333 -66.32 20.56 -91.39
C VAL A 333 -64.82 20.48 -91.07
N ALA A 334 -63.97 20.48 -92.09
CA ALA A 334 -62.51 20.49 -91.92
C ALA A 334 -62.02 21.77 -91.23
N ALA A 335 -62.55 22.94 -91.60
CA ALA A 335 -62.22 24.21 -90.97
C ALA A 335 -62.67 24.28 -89.49
N GLY A 336 -63.85 23.75 -89.17
CA GLY A 336 -64.35 23.66 -87.79
C GLY A 336 -63.48 22.74 -86.93
N ARG A 337 -63.18 21.53 -87.43
CA ARG A 337 -62.30 20.57 -86.75
C ARG A 337 -60.88 21.11 -86.57
N PHE A 338 -60.35 21.83 -87.56
CA PHE A 338 -59.03 22.46 -87.47
C PHE A 338 -58.98 23.51 -86.35
N ALA A 339 -60.00 24.37 -86.27
CA ALA A 339 -60.10 25.36 -85.19
C ALA A 339 -60.20 24.67 -83.82
N GLU A 340 -61.03 23.63 -83.68
CA GLU A 340 -61.14 22.86 -82.44
C GLU A 340 -59.81 22.22 -82.03
N VAL A 341 -59.11 21.57 -82.96
CA VAL A 341 -57.82 20.93 -82.70
C VAL A 341 -56.75 21.95 -82.30
N GLN A 342 -56.66 23.11 -82.97
CA GLN A 342 -55.69 24.15 -82.59
C GLN A 342 -55.94 24.67 -81.17
N THR A 343 -57.21 24.83 -80.79
CA THR A 343 -57.57 25.35 -79.47
C THR A 343 -57.25 24.35 -78.37
N LYS A 344 -57.55 23.08 -78.62
CA LYS A 344 -57.17 21.97 -77.74
C LYS A 344 -55.66 21.84 -77.60
N GLN A 345 -54.91 21.98 -78.69
CA GLN A 345 -53.44 21.98 -78.64
C GLN A 345 -52.93 23.13 -77.74
N SER A 346 -53.40 24.35 -77.96
CA SER A 346 -52.99 25.52 -77.18
C SER A 346 -53.37 25.41 -75.69
N GLN A 347 -54.53 24.82 -75.38
CA GLN A 347 -54.94 24.52 -74.01
C GLN A 347 -54.02 23.50 -73.35
N LEU A 348 -53.71 22.40 -74.04
CA LEU A 348 -52.82 21.34 -73.53
C LEU A 348 -51.39 21.86 -73.32
N GLU A 349 -50.85 22.67 -74.24
CA GLU A 349 -49.53 23.29 -74.10
C GLU A 349 -49.46 24.20 -72.87
N ARG A 350 -50.50 25.01 -72.61
CA ARG A 350 -50.57 25.84 -71.39
C ARG A 350 -50.72 25.00 -70.12
N GLN A 351 -51.57 23.98 -70.14
CA GLN A 351 -51.77 23.09 -69.00
C GLN A 351 -50.47 22.36 -68.63
N LEU A 352 -49.73 21.87 -69.63
CA LEU A 352 -48.43 21.23 -69.42
C LEU A 352 -47.43 22.15 -68.72
N ILE A 353 -47.36 23.43 -69.10
CA ILE A 353 -46.48 24.42 -68.46
C ILE A 353 -46.88 24.62 -66.99
N VAL A 354 -48.18 24.76 -66.71
CA VAL A 354 -48.68 24.92 -65.33
C VAL A 354 -48.39 23.68 -64.50
N ASP A 355 -48.59 22.50 -65.05
CA ASP A 355 -48.33 21.22 -64.38
C ASP A 355 -46.83 21.03 -64.11
N GLN A 356 -45.95 21.37 -65.07
CA GLN A 356 -44.50 21.36 -64.89
C GLN A 356 -44.05 22.30 -63.77
N GLN A 357 -44.56 23.54 -63.75
CA GLN A 357 -44.26 24.50 -62.69
C GLN A 357 -44.78 24.04 -61.31
N GLN A 358 -45.94 23.37 -61.28
CA GLN A 358 -46.46 22.76 -60.06
C GLN A 358 -45.55 21.65 -59.55
N GLN A 359 -45.06 20.79 -60.44
CA GLN A 359 -44.12 19.73 -60.08
C GLN A 359 -42.83 20.32 -59.48
N GLU A 360 -42.23 21.32 -60.13
CA GLU A 360 -41.05 22.01 -59.61
C GLU A 360 -41.29 22.62 -58.21
N LEU A 361 -42.45 23.24 -57.99
CA LEU A 361 -42.84 23.77 -56.69
C LEU A 361 -42.96 22.65 -55.63
N THR A 362 -43.58 21.53 -55.98
CA THR A 362 -43.70 20.38 -55.05
C THR A 362 -42.34 19.79 -54.72
N GLU A 363 -41.43 19.69 -55.69
CA GLU A 363 -40.06 19.23 -55.45
C GLU A 363 -39.28 20.20 -54.53
N MET A 364 -39.43 21.51 -54.74
CA MET A 364 -38.82 22.51 -53.85
C MET A 364 -39.37 22.43 -52.44
N LYS A 365 -40.69 22.27 -52.28
CA LYS A 365 -41.34 22.10 -50.96
C LYS A 365 -40.87 20.82 -50.26
N ALA A 366 -40.74 19.72 -50.98
CA ALA A 366 -40.17 18.47 -50.44
C ALA A 366 -38.69 18.64 -50.03
N LYS A 367 -37.88 19.35 -50.83
CA LYS A 367 -36.50 19.70 -50.48
C LYS A 367 -36.41 20.57 -49.23
N LEU A 368 -37.32 21.54 -49.09
CA LEU A 368 -37.42 22.39 -47.91
C LEU A 368 -37.76 21.57 -46.66
N GLU A 369 -38.75 20.69 -46.73
CA GLU A 369 -39.16 19.83 -45.61
C GLU A 369 -38.00 18.91 -45.17
N LEU A 370 -37.29 18.30 -46.12
CA LEU A 370 -36.09 17.51 -45.84
C LEU A 370 -34.99 18.36 -45.20
N ALA A 371 -34.77 19.59 -45.68
CA ALA A 371 -33.77 20.48 -45.14
C ALA A 371 -34.11 20.93 -43.70
N GLN A 372 -35.39 21.17 -43.41
CA GLN A 372 -35.90 21.49 -42.08
C GLN A 372 -35.73 20.31 -41.11
N LEU A 373 -36.02 19.09 -41.57
CA LEU A 373 -35.80 17.87 -40.78
C LEU A 373 -34.32 17.69 -40.42
N GLN A 374 -33.41 17.89 -41.39
CA GLN A 374 -31.97 17.83 -41.15
C GLN A 374 -31.52 18.91 -40.15
N TYR A 375 -32.05 20.13 -40.24
CA TYR A 375 -31.78 21.19 -39.27
C TYR A 375 -32.26 20.80 -37.86
N GLN A 376 -33.45 20.20 -37.73
CA GLN A 376 -33.96 19.72 -36.45
C GLN A 376 -33.07 18.61 -35.87
N GLN A 377 -32.66 17.63 -36.67
CA GLN A 377 -31.74 16.56 -36.24
C GLN A 377 -30.40 17.12 -35.75
N LEU A 378 -29.82 18.09 -36.45
CA LEU A 378 -28.58 18.76 -36.03
C LEU A 378 -28.79 19.50 -34.70
N THR A 379 -29.94 20.15 -34.53
CA THR A 379 -30.29 20.86 -33.29
C THR A 379 -30.36 19.90 -32.10
N GLU A 380 -31.01 18.74 -32.27
CA GLU A 380 -31.11 17.70 -31.24
C GLU A 380 -29.71 17.11 -30.92
N GLN A 381 -28.89 16.82 -31.94
CA GLN A 381 -27.53 16.32 -31.74
C GLN A 381 -26.66 17.32 -30.96
N ARG A 382 -26.79 18.61 -31.23
CA ARG A 382 -26.09 19.66 -30.49
C ARG A 382 -26.56 19.75 -29.05
N GLN A 383 -27.86 19.68 -28.79
CA GLN A 383 -28.40 19.66 -27.43
C GLN A 383 -27.83 18.49 -26.62
N MET A 384 -27.74 17.30 -27.21
CA MET A 384 -27.12 16.14 -26.55
C MET A 384 -25.65 16.39 -26.19
N ILE A 385 -24.86 17.01 -27.07
CA ILE A 385 -23.46 17.34 -26.79
C ILE A 385 -23.34 18.45 -25.75
N GLN A 386 -24.21 19.46 -25.78
CA GLN A 386 -24.25 20.52 -24.78
C GLN A 386 -24.60 19.98 -23.39
N GLN A 387 -25.50 19.00 -23.30
CA GLN A 387 -25.78 18.27 -22.07
C GLN A 387 -24.55 17.49 -21.58
N GLN A 388 -23.88 16.74 -22.45
CA GLN A 388 -22.62 16.04 -22.10
C GLN A 388 -21.52 17.00 -21.64
N LEU A 389 -21.41 18.17 -22.26
CA LEU A 389 -20.47 19.23 -21.82
C LEU A 389 -20.85 19.81 -20.45
N ALA A 390 -22.13 19.99 -20.17
CA ALA A 390 -22.61 20.46 -18.86
C ALA A 390 -22.31 19.43 -17.75
N GLU A 391 -22.58 18.14 -18.01
CA GLU A 391 -22.26 17.04 -17.09
C GLU A 391 -20.76 16.98 -16.77
N LEU A 392 -19.89 17.13 -17.78
CA LEU A 392 -18.43 17.13 -17.58
C LEU A 392 -17.94 18.33 -16.74
N ARG A 393 -18.57 19.51 -16.89
CA ARG A 393 -18.23 20.70 -16.11
C ARG A 393 -18.62 20.57 -14.63
N GLU A 394 -19.74 19.93 -14.32
CA GLU A 394 -20.13 19.67 -12.92
C GLU A 394 -19.13 18.77 -12.18
N ILE A 395 -18.48 17.83 -12.89
CA ILE A 395 -17.50 16.89 -12.32
C ILE A 395 -16.17 17.57 -11.91
N GLN A 396 -15.84 18.75 -12.47
CA GLN A 396 -14.57 19.44 -12.20
C GLN A 396 -14.55 20.24 -10.88
N LEU A 397 -15.69 20.71 -10.39
CA LEU A 397 -15.81 21.57 -9.21
C LEU A 397 -15.33 20.98 -7.85
N PRO A 398 -15.23 19.64 -7.62
CA PRO A 398 -14.78 19.08 -6.33
C PRO A 398 -13.25 18.97 -6.15
N TYR A 399 -12.43 19.08 -7.19
CA TYR A 399 -11.03 18.62 -7.15
C TYR A 399 -9.99 19.67 -6.71
N GLU A 400 -10.35 20.95 -6.65
CA GLU A 400 -9.40 22.05 -6.41
C GLU A 400 -9.11 22.31 -4.92
N SER A 401 -9.93 21.78 -4.00
CA SER A 401 -9.86 22.10 -2.56
C SER A 401 -8.94 21.20 -1.71
N ILE A 402 -8.32 20.16 -2.28
CA ILE A 402 -7.56 19.14 -1.51
C ILE A 402 -6.03 19.41 -1.50
N GLU A 403 -5.53 20.39 -2.24
CA GLU A 403 -4.07 20.63 -2.34
C GLU A 403 -3.45 21.23 -1.06
N THR A 404 -4.24 21.77 -0.13
CA THR A 404 -3.73 22.55 1.02
C THR A 404 -3.42 21.75 2.29
N GLU A 405 -3.83 20.49 2.42
CA GLU A 405 -3.71 19.77 3.71
C GLU A 405 -2.40 18.99 3.91
N GLN A 406 -1.49 19.05 2.93
CA GLN A 406 -0.41 18.07 2.86
C GLN A 406 0.99 18.65 2.62
N SER A 407 1.09 19.97 2.55
CA SER A 407 2.34 20.72 2.53
C SER A 407 2.85 20.97 3.95
N GLY A 408 3.65 20.02 4.44
CA GLY A 408 4.90 20.34 5.13
C GLY A 408 4.79 20.78 6.59
N ALA A 409 4.44 19.87 7.48
CA ALA A 409 4.89 19.96 8.86
C ALA A 409 5.18 18.56 9.37
N GLU A 410 6.34 18.41 10.01
CA GLU A 410 6.69 17.33 10.93
C GLU A 410 6.90 15.94 10.32
N GLU A 411 8.14 15.58 9.98
CA GLU A 411 8.44 14.15 9.78
C GLU A 411 9.87 13.70 10.12
N THR A 412 10.66 14.52 10.83
CA THR A 412 12.08 14.19 11.09
C THR A 412 12.50 13.96 12.53
N GLU A 413 11.68 14.20 13.56
CA GLU A 413 12.23 14.36 14.92
C GLU A 413 12.04 13.21 15.92
N ILE A 414 11.31 12.13 15.59
CA ILE A 414 10.82 11.22 16.65
C ILE A 414 11.84 10.13 17.08
N LEU A 415 12.90 9.84 16.32
CA LEU A 415 13.70 8.62 16.56
C LEU A 415 15.00 8.79 17.35
N GLU A 416 15.51 10.01 17.53
CA GLU A 416 16.79 10.20 18.23
C GLU A 416 16.68 10.16 19.76
N SER A 417 15.47 10.31 20.32
CA SER A 417 15.29 10.44 21.77
C SER A 417 15.24 9.12 22.54
N GLU A 418 15.04 7.98 21.88
CA GLU A 418 14.71 6.72 22.58
C GLU A 418 15.88 5.73 22.65
N ILE A 419 16.85 5.79 21.71
CA ILE A 419 17.98 4.86 21.68
C ILE A 419 19.22 5.50 22.32
N LYS A 420 19.51 5.12 23.58
CA LYS A 420 20.74 5.54 24.28
C LYS A 420 21.97 4.85 23.69
N THR A 421 22.68 5.53 22.80
CA THR A 421 23.93 5.03 22.20
C THR A 421 25.14 5.17 23.11
N THR A 422 25.09 6.13 24.04
CA THR A 422 26.16 6.43 24.99
C THR A 422 25.58 6.61 26.38
N GLU A 423 26.21 6.01 27.38
CA GLU A 423 25.89 6.21 28.79
C GLU A 423 27.15 6.62 29.54
N VAL A 424 26.99 7.57 30.44
CA VAL A 424 28.05 7.98 31.36
C VAL A 424 27.76 7.32 32.69
N ILE A 425 28.65 6.41 33.11
CA ILE A 425 28.56 5.79 34.42
C ILE A 425 29.05 6.80 35.45
N GLN A 426 28.19 7.09 36.42
CA GLN A 426 28.44 8.07 37.47
C GLN A 426 28.61 7.38 38.83
N ALA A 427 29.35 8.02 39.73
CA ALA A 427 29.49 7.57 41.11
C ALA A 427 28.15 7.63 41.83
N THR A 428 27.68 6.50 42.36
CA THR A 428 26.42 6.45 43.13
C THR A 428 26.54 7.12 44.50
N ARG A 429 27.76 7.23 45.04
CA ARG A 429 28.09 7.82 46.35
C ARG A 429 29.50 8.41 46.31
N SER A 430 29.78 9.35 47.22
CA SER A 430 31.13 9.87 47.41
C SER A 430 32.04 8.82 48.04
N GLY A 431 33.28 8.72 47.57
CA GLY A 431 34.24 7.71 48.05
C GLY A 431 35.56 7.76 47.29
N VAL A 432 36.42 6.77 47.54
CA VAL A 432 37.70 6.59 46.85
C VAL A 432 37.63 5.35 45.99
N ILE A 433 38.21 5.41 44.78
CA ILE A 433 38.28 4.27 43.87
C ILE A 433 39.32 3.27 44.37
N VAL A 434 38.88 2.05 44.69
CA VAL A 434 39.75 0.98 45.20
C VAL A 434 40.20 0.06 44.08
N ASP A 435 39.31 -0.25 43.14
CA ASP A 435 39.57 -1.17 42.05
C ASP A 435 38.86 -0.68 40.78
N LEU A 436 39.57 -0.77 39.65
CA LEU A 436 39.13 -0.36 38.32
C LEU A 436 39.55 -1.46 37.32
N PRO A 437 38.81 -2.58 37.25
CA PRO A 437 39.20 -3.75 36.46
C PRO A 437 38.94 -3.59 34.95
N VAL A 438 38.59 -2.38 34.50
CA VAL A 438 38.25 -2.09 33.10
C VAL A 438 39.21 -1.06 32.50
N ALA A 439 39.54 -1.26 31.23
CA ALA A 439 40.38 -0.35 30.44
C ALA A 439 39.61 0.15 29.21
N ILE A 440 40.06 1.27 28.65
CA ILE A 440 39.53 1.81 27.39
C ILE A 440 39.66 0.73 26.30
N GLY A 441 38.57 0.50 25.57
CA GLY A 441 38.47 -0.54 24.54
C GLY A 441 37.99 -1.90 25.04
N ASN A 442 37.86 -2.12 26.35
CA ASN A 442 37.30 -3.37 26.87
C ASN A 442 35.82 -3.51 26.47
N GLN A 443 35.45 -4.69 26.00
CA GLN A 443 34.07 -5.09 25.83
C GLN A 443 33.56 -5.73 27.11
N ILE A 444 32.53 -5.12 27.70
CA ILE A 444 31.92 -5.54 28.96
C ILE A 444 30.47 -5.97 28.74
N PHE A 445 29.98 -6.86 29.59
CA PHE A 445 28.60 -7.35 29.56
C PHE A 445 27.79 -6.77 30.72
N ALA A 446 26.46 -6.84 30.64
CA ALA A 446 25.60 -6.49 31.76
C ALA A 446 26.00 -7.27 33.03
N GLY A 447 26.03 -6.57 34.17
CA GLY A 447 26.48 -7.09 35.45
C GLY A 447 28.00 -7.16 35.63
N THR A 448 28.79 -6.83 34.60
CA THR A 448 30.26 -6.76 34.74
C THR A 448 30.62 -5.61 35.66
N LYS A 449 31.37 -5.90 36.71
CA LYS A 449 31.91 -4.91 37.66
C LYS A 449 32.85 -3.95 36.92
N VAL A 450 32.55 -2.67 36.95
CA VAL A 450 33.34 -1.63 36.28
C VAL A 450 34.17 -0.79 37.24
N VAL A 451 33.66 -0.47 38.44
CA VAL A 451 34.35 0.35 39.44
C VAL A 451 33.99 -0.14 40.84
N ASP A 452 34.96 -0.23 41.75
CA ASP A 452 34.70 -0.35 43.19
C ASP A 452 35.02 0.95 43.92
N LEU A 453 34.02 1.49 44.61
CA LEU A 453 34.13 2.66 45.46
C LEU A 453 34.14 2.24 46.93
N ALA A 454 35.03 2.83 47.72
CA ALA A 454 35.05 2.66 49.16
C ALA A 454 34.75 3.96 49.90
N GLU A 455 33.98 3.83 50.97
CA GLU A 455 33.73 4.92 51.92
C GLU A 455 34.91 5.00 52.90
N MET A 456 35.65 6.12 52.87
CA MET A 456 36.87 6.29 53.68
C MET A 456 36.66 7.02 55.00
N GLU A 457 35.46 7.59 55.24
CA GLU A 457 35.15 8.35 56.46
C GLU A 457 35.23 7.47 57.72
N HIS A 458 34.77 6.24 57.60
CA HIS A 458 34.84 5.23 58.65
C HIS A 458 35.65 4.05 58.14
N LEU A 459 36.61 3.60 58.93
CA LEU A 459 37.46 2.47 58.60
C LEU A 459 37.28 1.36 59.63
N ASN A 460 37.40 0.13 59.15
CA ASN A 460 37.34 -1.05 59.98
C ASN A 460 38.75 -1.62 60.16
N VAL A 461 39.07 -2.13 61.34
CA VAL A 461 40.26 -2.95 61.58
C VAL A 461 39.80 -4.37 61.86
N GLU A 462 40.23 -5.31 61.02
CA GLU A 462 39.99 -6.72 61.24
C GLU A 462 41.15 -7.32 62.02
N VAL A 463 40.86 -7.73 63.25
CA VAL A 463 41.84 -8.24 64.21
C VAL A 463 41.56 -9.72 64.49
N PRO A 464 42.50 -10.64 64.22
CA PRO A 464 42.37 -12.02 64.64
C PRO A 464 42.63 -12.14 66.14
N VAL A 465 41.63 -12.61 66.88
CA VAL A 465 41.71 -12.82 68.34
C VAL A 465 41.50 -14.31 68.63
N SER A 466 42.38 -14.90 69.44
CA SER A 466 42.28 -16.32 69.79
C SER A 466 41.01 -16.64 70.57
N SER A 467 40.47 -17.84 70.38
CA SER A 467 39.30 -18.36 71.11
C SER A 467 39.43 -18.34 72.64
N ARG A 468 40.65 -18.25 73.18
CA ARG A 468 40.90 -18.15 74.63
C ARG A 468 40.59 -16.78 75.22
N LEU A 469 40.61 -15.74 74.38
CA LEU A 469 40.43 -14.35 74.79
C LEU A 469 39.15 -13.73 74.21
N ILE A 470 38.51 -14.37 73.23
CA ILE A 470 37.35 -13.81 72.54
C ILE A 470 36.14 -13.60 73.46
N ASN A 471 35.98 -14.45 74.48
CA ASN A 471 34.82 -14.42 75.38
C ASN A 471 34.83 -13.21 76.33
N ALA A 472 35.99 -12.58 76.52
CA ALA A 472 36.10 -11.35 77.29
C ALA A 472 35.94 -10.08 76.43
N LEU A 473 35.64 -10.23 75.13
CA LEU A 473 35.29 -9.13 74.23
C LEU A 473 33.80 -9.13 73.90
N TYR A 474 33.20 -7.94 73.81
CA TYR A 474 31.80 -7.76 73.46
C TYR A 474 31.59 -6.60 72.47
N PRO A 475 30.54 -6.65 71.63
CA PRO A 475 30.18 -5.51 70.79
C PRO A 475 29.88 -4.26 71.63
N GLY A 476 30.39 -3.10 71.20
CA GLY A 476 30.28 -1.83 71.91
C GLY A 476 31.49 -1.48 72.77
N GLN A 477 32.38 -2.43 73.03
CA GLN A 477 33.60 -2.20 73.82
C GLN A 477 34.52 -1.17 73.15
N GLN A 478 35.10 -0.28 73.95
CA GLN A 478 36.07 0.71 73.49
C GLN A 478 37.46 0.07 73.27
N ALA A 479 38.20 0.60 72.32
CA ALA A 479 39.55 0.17 71.99
C ALA A 479 40.36 1.33 71.40
N THR A 480 41.67 1.25 71.53
CA THR A 480 42.62 2.19 70.91
C THR A 480 43.31 1.49 69.74
N VAL A 481 43.21 2.10 68.56
CA VAL A 481 43.89 1.65 67.34
C VAL A 481 45.09 2.55 67.08
N GLU A 482 46.29 1.98 67.15
CA GLU A 482 47.55 2.61 66.81
C GLU A 482 47.94 2.29 65.36
N ILE A 483 48.11 3.34 64.56
CA ILE A 483 48.47 3.23 63.14
C ILE A 483 49.82 3.92 62.91
N GLY A 484 50.76 3.20 62.29
CA GLY A 484 52.11 3.69 62.02
C GLY A 484 53.16 3.01 62.91
N GLY A 485 54.43 3.42 62.76
CA GLY A 485 55.55 2.89 63.53
C GLY A 485 56.55 3.98 63.92
N GLY A 486 57.01 3.96 65.18
CA GLY A 486 58.05 4.85 65.69
C GLY A 486 57.54 6.23 66.10
N ARG A 487 58.17 7.32 65.62
CA ARG A 487 57.90 8.72 66.06
C ARG A 487 56.62 9.35 65.48
N LYS A 488 55.84 8.60 64.69
CA LYS A 488 54.60 9.07 64.03
C LYS A 488 53.47 8.06 64.22
N THR A 489 53.31 7.54 65.43
CA THR A 489 52.14 6.73 65.78
C THR A 489 50.95 7.66 65.94
N GLN A 490 49.86 7.38 65.22
CA GLN A 490 48.57 8.04 65.42
C GLN A 490 47.65 7.09 66.17
N GLU A 491 47.00 7.59 67.21
CA GLU A 491 46.03 6.85 68.01
C GLU A 491 44.61 7.26 67.63
N PHE A 492 43.76 6.28 67.40
CA PHE A 492 42.35 6.48 67.06
C PHE A 492 41.49 5.72 68.07
N ALA A 493 40.47 6.41 68.60
CA ALA A 493 39.43 5.77 69.39
C ALA A 493 38.56 4.91 68.45
N ALA A 494 38.40 3.64 68.79
CA ALA A 494 37.65 2.66 68.03
C ALA A 494 36.67 1.92 68.92
N THR A 495 35.61 1.41 68.31
CA THR A 495 34.60 0.60 68.99
C THR A 495 34.50 -0.77 68.34
N VAL A 496 34.37 -1.82 69.13
CA VAL A 496 34.09 -3.16 68.61
C VAL A 496 32.68 -3.19 68.02
N VAL A 497 32.57 -3.27 66.69
CA VAL A 497 31.26 -3.28 66.01
C VAL A 497 30.73 -4.69 65.87
N ARG A 498 31.61 -5.65 65.57
CA ARG A 498 31.20 -7.03 65.28
C ARG A 498 32.30 -8.01 65.62
N ILE A 499 31.92 -9.15 66.18
CA ILE A 499 32.79 -10.30 66.39
C ILE A 499 32.26 -11.44 65.51
N ASN A 500 33.11 -12.00 64.64
CA ASN A 500 32.73 -13.10 63.77
C ASN A 500 32.63 -14.41 64.60
N PRO A 501 31.43 -15.03 64.71
CA PRO A 501 31.26 -16.24 65.50
C PRO A 501 31.97 -17.45 64.89
N LEU A 502 32.28 -17.42 63.59
CA LEU A 502 33.02 -18.47 62.91
C LEU A 502 34.52 -18.18 62.98
N PRO A 503 35.34 -19.09 63.54
CA PRO A 503 36.78 -18.92 63.56
C PRO A 503 37.37 -19.15 62.16
N SER A 504 38.50 -18.49 61.89
CA SER A 504 39.34 -18.78 60.72
C SER A 504 40.04 -20.13 60.86
N GLU A 505 40.75 -20.57 59.81
CA GLU A 505 41.53 -21.82 59.80
C GLU A 505 42.50 -21.94 61.00
N ASP A 506 42.98 -20.82 61.53
CA ASP A 506 43.90 -20.73 62.68
C ASP A 506 43.19 -20.77 64.05
N LEU A 507 41.88 -21.08 64.10
CA LEU A 507 41.05 -21.06 65.32
C LEU A 507 40.93 -19.67 65.99
N ASN A 508 41.22 -18.61 65.24
CA ASN A 508 41.07 -17.22 65.66
C ASN A 508 39.73 -16.67 65.18
N HIS A 509 39.05 -15.92 66.03
CA HIS A 509 37.85 -15.17 65.67
C HIS A 509 38.25 -13.80 65.13
N GLN A 510 37.57 -13.34 64.07
CA GLN A 510 37.80 -12.01 63.52
C GLN A 510 36.96 -10.99 64.31
N VAL A 511 37.64 -10.07 64.97
CA VAL A 511 37.02 -8.93 65.66
C VAL A 511 37.15 -7.72 64.75
N ILE A 512 36.03 -7.07 64.46
CA ILE A 512 35.94 -5.90 63.59
C ILE A 512 35.73 -4.68 64.47
N LEU A 513 36.74 -3.81 64.51
CA LEU A 513 36.67 -2.52 65.17
C LEU A 513 36.43 -1.43 64.15
N GLN A 514 35.62 -0.44 64.47
CA GLN A 514 35.39 0.72 63.60
C GLN A 514 35.92 1.98 64.26
N PHE A 515 36.57 2.83 63.47
CA PHE A 515 37.06 4.14 63.91
C PHE A 515 36.88 5.17 62.79
N LYS A 516 36.90 6.45 63.17
CA LYS A 516 36.72 7.57 62.23
C LYS A 516 38.06 8.02 61.66
N ASN A 517 38.12 8.18 60.35
CA ASN A 517 39.28 8.65 59.61
C ASN A 517 39.16 10.16 59.33
N GLU A 518 39.35 10.99 60.34
CA GLU A 518 39.05 12.43 60.25
C GLU A 518 39.85 13.18 59.18
N LYS A 519 41.08 12.73 58.90
CA LYS A 519 41.99 13.37 57.94
C LYS A 519 41.93 12.75 56.55
N ASN A 520 41.22 11.64 56.37
CA ASN A 520 41.16 10.86 55.12
C ASN A 520 42.56 10.52 54.54
N ASP A 521 43.60 10.41 55.39
CA ASP A 521 44.99 10.16 54.99
C ASP A 521 45.42 8.69 55.16
N LEU A 522 44.57 7.89 55.80
CA LEU A 522 44.81 6.46 56.02
C LEU A 522 44.52 5.62 54.77
N LEU A 523 45.38 4.62 54.54
CA LEU A 523 45.30 3.74 53.38
C LEU A 523 44.72 2.37 53.76
N VAL A 524 43.86 1.84 52.89
CA VAL A 524 43.36 0.47 53.01
C VAL A 524 44.50 -0.53 52.87
N GLY A 525 44.48 -1.58 53.68
CA GLY A 525 45.50 -2.63 53.72
C GLY A 525 46.67 -2.36 54.66
N GLN A 526 46.74 -1.17 55.27
CA GLN A 526 47.73 -0.86 56.30
C GLN A 526 47.51 -1.73 57.56
N LEU A 527 48.60 -2.08 58.24
CA LEU A 527 48.54 -2.79 59.52
C LEU A 527 48.35 -1.80 60.67
N ALA A 528 47.47 -2.15 61.60
CA ALA A 528 47.21 -1.38 62.81
C ALA A 528 47.39 -2.28 64.05
N THR A 529 47.88 -1.69 65.13
CA THR A 529 47.96 -2.35 66.44
C THR A 529 46.75 -1.94 67.26
N VAL A 530 46.07 -2.89 67.90
CA VAL A 530 44.82 -2.65 68.63
C VAL A 530 44.99 -3.06 70.09
N TYR A 531 44.51 -2.22 70.98
CA TYR A 531 44.44 -2.43 72.43
C TYR A 531 42.98 -2.27 72.86
N PHE A 532 42.42 -3.30 73.48
CA PHE A 532 41.05 -3.25 74.00
C PHE A 532 41.05 -2.65 75.40
N SER A 533 40.18 -1.67 75.68
CA SER A 533 40.07 -1.10 77.02
C SER A 533 39.12 -1.93 77.90
N GLN A 534 39.37 -1.91 79.21
CA GLN A 534 38.44 -2.45 80.20
C GLN A 534 37.32 -1.43 80.45
N GLU A 535 36.07 -1.90 80.53
CA GLU A 535 34.98 -1.10 81.06
C GLU A 535 35.01 -1.25 82.59
N GLU A 536 35.18 -0.14 83.30
CA GLU A 536 34.89 -0.09 84.74
C GLU A 536 33.37 -0.23 84.89
N ASN A 537 32.97 -1.39 85.39
CA ASN A 537 31.57 -1.76 85.65
C ASN A 537 30.91 -0.82 86.68
#